data_AF-A0A7V5L085-F1
#
_entry.id   AF-A0A7V5L085-F1
#
_cell.length_a   1.000
_cell.length_b   1.000
_cell.length_c   1.000
_cell.angle_alpha   90.00
_cell.angle_beta   90.00
_cell.angle_gamma   90.00
#
_symmetry.space_group_name_H-M   'P 1'
#
loop_
_entity.id
_entity.type
_entity.pdbx_description
1 polymer ?
#
loop_
_entity_poly.entity_id
_entity_poly.type
_entity_poly.pdbx_seq_one_letter_code
_entity_poly.pdbx_strand_id
1 'polypeptide(L)'
;GQLIESYREEEVILMGSSLGGFFAIYLAEKYGLKAVLINPAVDSSKTLKRVLNLEETAKNYYDNSHFTWNETHVTMLLNYRVTEIKNGRYFLLTQTGDEVLDYQEAVEKLSGHKMMIEEGGDHAFVNIENYFDEVKAFILS
;
A
#
# COMPACT_ATOMS: atom_id res chain seq x y z
N GLY A 1 -2.48 -10.65 -11.72
CA GLY A 1 -1.26 -11.46 -11.53
C GLY A 1 -0.47 -11.70 -12.80
N GLN A 2 -1.06 -11.57 -14.00
CA GLN A 2 -0.36 -11.86 -15.26
C GLN A 2 0.96 -11.10 -15.47
N LEU A 3 1.06 -9.84 -15.00
CA LEU A 3 2.28 -9.05 -15.14
C LEU A 3 3.45 -9.56 -14.27
N ILE A 4 3.20 -9.97 -13.02
CA ILE A 4 4.26 -10.57 -12.19
C ILE A 4 4.71 -11.89 -12.79
N GLU A 5 3.76 -12.67 -13.30
CA GLU A 5 4.03 -13.97 -13.91
C GLU A 5 4.81 -13.86 -15.23
N SER A 6 4.79 -12.71 -15.92
CA SER A 6 5.61 -12.49 -17.12
C SER A 6 7.07 -12.16 -16.83
N TYR A 7 7.41 -11.76 -15.60
CA TYR A 7 8.78 -11.44 -15.17
C TYR A 7 9.38 -12.52 -14.25
N ARG A 8 8.97 -13.78 -14.40
CA ARG A 8 9.42 -14.88 -13.51
C ARG A 8 10.94 -15.08 -13.42
N GLU A 9 11.70 -14.58 -14.38
CA GLU A 9 13.16 -14.67 -14.39
C GLU A 9 13.87 -13.42 -13.85
N GLU A 10 13.13 -12.36 -13.49
CA GLU A 10 13.66 -11.12 -12.93
C GLU A 10 13.21 -10.93 -11.47
N GLU A 11 14.01 -10.22 -10.67
CA GLU A 11 13.62 -9.86 -9.32
C GLU A 11 12.52 -8.79 -9.37
N VAL A 12 11.30 -9.18 -9.01
CA VAL A 12 10.16 -8.27 -8.92
C VAL A 12 10.07 -7.69 -7.51
N ILE A 13 10.07 -6.36 -7.43
CA ILE A 13 9.87 -5.62 -6.18
C ILE A 13 8.67 -4.70 -6.37
N LEU A 14 7.81 -4.66 -5.36
CA LEU A 14 6.60 -3.85 -5.37
C LEU A 14 6.84 -2.54 -4.65
N MET A 15 6.18 -1.48 -5.12
CA MET A 15 6.05 -0.23 -4.39
C MET A 15 4.59 0.22 -4.50
N GLY A 16 3.98 0.56 -3.37
CA GLY A 16 2.57 0.93 -3.34
C GLY A 16 2.26 1.94 -2.26
N SER A 17 1.50 2.97 -2.61
CA SER A 17 0.97 3.97 -1.69
C SER A 17 -0.54 3.82 -1.50
N SER A 18 -1.06 4.17 -0.32
CA SER A 18 -2.51 4.14 -0.03
C SER A 18 -3.15 2.80 -0.46
N LEU A 19 -4.17 2.79 -1.33
CA LEU A 19 -4.78 1.57 -1.87
C LEU A 19 -3.81 0.70 -2.70
N GLY A 20 -2.81 1.30 -3.36
CA GLY A 20 -1.74 0.55 -4.01
C GLY A 20 -0.92 -0.28 -3.01
N GLY A 21 -0.75 0.21 -1.78
CA GLY A 21 -0.13 -0.53 -0.68
C GLY A 21 -0.90 -1.78 -0.29
N PHE A 22 -2.24 -1.72 -0.27
CA PHE A 22 -3.11 -2.88 -0.02
C PHE A 22 -2.86 -4.01 -1.02
N PHE A 23 -2.82 -3.67 -2.32
CA PHE A 23 -2.53 -4.64 -3.37
C PHE A 23 -1.08 -5.12 -3.34
N ALA A 24 -0.14 -4.24 -3.01
CA ALA A 24 1.27 -4.62 -2.86
C ALA A 24 1.45 -5.66 -1.75
N ILE A 25 0.74 -5.52 -0.62
CA ILE A 25 0.72 -6.53 0.45
C ILE A 25 0.15 -7.85 -0.06
N TYR A 26 -1.00 -7.84 -0.74
CA TYR A 26 -1.59 -9.06 -1.30
C TYR A 26 -0.63 -9.80 -2.25
N LEU A 27 -0.01 -9.07 -3.18
CA LEU A 27 0.89 -9.66 -4.17
C LEU A 27 2.21 -10.10 -3.52
N ALA A 28 2.75 -9.33 -2.58
CA ALA A 28 3.95 -9.71 -1.83
C ALA A 28 3.73 -10.99 -1.02
N GLU A 29 2.61 -11.13 -0.31
CA GLU A 29 2.28 -12.36 0.41
C GLU A 29 2.07 -13.55 -0.52
N LYS A 30 1.42 -13.32 -1.67
CA LYS A 30 1.10 -14.39 -2.62
C LYS A 30 2.35 -14.94 -3.31
N TYR A 31 3.31 -14.08 -3.64
CA TYR A 31 4.48 -14.44 -4.44
C TYR A 31 5.81 -14.38 -3.67
N GLY A 32 5.79 -14.07 -2.36
CA GLY A 32 6.98 -14.00 -1.52
C GLY A 32 7.92 -12.83 -1.86
N LEU A 33 7.37 -11.70 -2.28
CA LEU A 33 8.13 -10.57 -2.82
C LEU A 33 8.50 -9.54 -1.74
N LYS A 34 9.44 -8.66 -2.08
CA LYS A 34 9.68 -7.42 -1.34
C LYS A 34 8.64 -6.36 -1.73
N ALA A 35 8.22 -5.55 -0.77
CA ALA A 35 7.36 -4.40 -1.02
C ALA A 35 7.75 -3.18 -0.17
N VAL A 36 7.88 -2.02 -0.82
CA VAL A 36 7.94 -0.71 -0.16
C VAL A 36 6.53 -0.14 -0.09
N LEU A 37 6.09 0.22 1.10
CA LEU A 37 4.72 0.64 1.38
C LEU A 37 4.71 2.05 1.94
N ILE A 38 3.97 2.97 1.29
CA ILE A 38 3.95 4.40 1.65
C ILE A 38 2.54 4.78 2.10
N ASN A 39 2.35 5.10 3.38
CA ASN A 39 1.01 5.30 3.97
C ASN A 39 0.00 4.25 3.44
N PRO A 40 0.27 2.93 3.61
CA PRO A 40 -0.54 1.91 2.97
C PRO A 40 -1.90 1.77 3.66
N ALA A 41 -2.95 1.56 2.87
CA ALA A 41 -4.18 1.00 3.38
C ALA A 41 -3.94 -0.48 3.71
N VAL A 42 -3.98 -0.85 4.98
CA VAL A 42 -3.57 -2.20 5.41
C VAL A 42 -4.73 -3.11 5.78
N ASP A 43 -5.75 -2.56 6.40
CA ASP A 43 -6.98 -3.23 6.72
C ASP A 43 -7.94 -2.22 7.33
N SER A 44 -9.07 -2.02 6.67
CA SER A 44 -10.35 -2.12 7.34
C SER A 44 -11.39 -1.78 6.30
N SER A 45 -12.48 -2.54 6.29
CA SER A 45 -13.65 -2.17 5.50
C SER A 45 -14.10 -0.73 5.78
N LYS A 46 -13.72 -0.14 6.92
CA LYS A 46 -13.94 1.26 7.28
C LYS A 46 -12.96 2.21 6.62
N THR A 47 -11.66 1.94 6.67
CA THR A 47 -10.60 2.73 6.03
C THR A 47 -10.74 2.69 4.52
N LEU A 48 -11.01 1.51 3.95
CA LEU A 48 -11.36 1.37 2.54
C LEU A 48 -12.63 2.16 2.21
N LYS A 49 -13.71 2.03 3.01
CA LYS A 49 -14.90 2.87 2.80
C LYS A 49 -14.59 4.36 2.93
N ARG A 50 -13.68 4.78 3.82
CA ARG A 50 -13.32 6.19 4.00
C ARG A 50 -12.53 6.73 2.82
N VAL A 51 -11.51 6.01 2.35
CA VAL A 51 -10.78 6.32 1.11
C VAL A 51 -11.73 6.38 -0.08
N LEU A 52 -12.67 5.43 -0.17
CA LEU A 52 -13.61 5.36 -1.29
C LEU A 52 -14.75 6.39 -1.20
N ASN A 53 -15.13 6.81 0.00
CA ASN A 53 -16.14 7.87 0.22
C ASN A 53 -15.57 9.27 0.01
N LEU A 54 -14.26 9.47 0.16
CA LEU A 54 -13.61 10.73 -0.18
C LEU A 54 -13.66 11.01 -1.69
N GLU A 55 -13.81 9.96 -2.51
CA GLU A 55 -13.94 10.07 -3.96
C GLU A 55 -15.14 9.23 -4.47
N GLU A 56 -16.39 9.64 -4.23
CA GLU A 56 -17.58 8.99 -4.86
C GLU A 56 -17.43 8.88 -6.40
N THR A 57 -16.67 9.80 -6.98
CA THR A 57 -16.11 9.70 -8.33
C THR A 57 -14.59 9.82 -8.26
N ALA A 58 -13.87 8.70 -8.37
CA ALA A 58 -12.42 8.74 -8.52
C ALA A 58 -12.08 9.13 -9.96
N LYS A 59 -11.28 10.18 -10.10
CA LYS A 59 -10.80 10.60 -11.41
C LYS A 59 -9.64 9.67 -11.80
N ASN A 60 -9.81 8.89 -12.85
CA ASN A 60 -8.71 8.15 -13.43
C ASN A 60 -7.74 9.15 -14.08
N TYR A 61 -6.58 9.38 -13.45
CA TYR A 61 -5.59 10.33 -13.92
C TYR A 61 -4.95 9.94 -15.26
N TYR A 62 -5.16 8.70 -15.73
CA TYR A 62 -4.67 8.24 -17.03
C TYR A 62 -5.52 8.73 -18.21
N ASP A 63 -6.84 8.84 -18.05
CA ASP A 63 -7.76 9.17 -19.14
C ASP A 63 -8.80 10.25 -18.77
N ASN A 64 -8.70 10.84 -17.57
CA ASN A 64 -9.67 11.77 -16.98
C ASN A 64 -11.10 11.22 -16.85
N SER A 65 -11.31 9.91 -17.00
CA SER A 65 -12.61 9.28 -16.75
C SER A 65 -12.94 9.31 -15.26
N HIS A 66 -14.23 9.31 -14.93
CA HIS A 66 -14.70 9.26 -13.55
C HIS A 66 -15.19 7.84 -13.27
N PHE A 67 -14.61 7.21 -12.26
CA PHE A 67 -15.00 5.89 -11.79
C PHE A 67 -15.87 6.04 -10.54
N THR A 68 -17.09 5.52 -10.59
CA THR A 68 -17.97 5.50 -9.42
C THR A 68 -17.66 4.27 -8.58
N TRP A 69 -17.23 4.50 -7.34
CA TRP A 69 -17.08 3.40 -6.38
C TRP A 69 -18.45 2.95 -5.90
N ASN A 70 -18.72 1.63 -5.98
CA ASN A 70 -19.92 1.02 -5.43
C ASN A 70 -19.55 -0.03 -4.37
N GLU A 71 -20.53 -0.45 -3.58
CA GLU A 71 -20.33 -1.45 -2.53
C GLU A 71 -19.81 -2.81 -3.05
N THR A 72 -20.09 -3.12 -4.32
CA THR A 72 -19.57 -4.32 -4.99
C THR A 72 -18.06 -4.25 -5.13
N HIS A 73 -17.47 -3.09 -5.44
CA HIS A 73 -16.02 -2.90 -5.50
C HIS A 73 -15.36 -3.10 -4.12
N VAL A 74 -15.99 -2.60 -3.04
CA VAL A 74 -15.53 -2.85 -1.66
C VAL A 74 -15.54 -4.36 -1.37
N THR A 75 -16.62 -5.04 -1.76
CA THR A 75 -16.76 -6.49 -1.56
C THR A 75 -15.71 -7.27 -2.35
N MET A 76 -15.38 -6.85 -3.58
CA MET A 76 -14.29 -7.46 -4.34
C MET A 76 -12.93 -7.25 -3.67
N LEU A 77 -12.68 -6.07 -3.10
CA LEU A 77 -11.43 -5.77 -2.41
C LEU A 77 -11.21 -6.68 -1.19
N LEU A 78 -12.28 -7.09 -0.50
CA LEU A 78 -12.19 -8.05 0.61
C LEU A 78 -11.59 -9.40 0.18
N ASN A 79 -11.72 -9.81 -1.09
CA ASN A 79 -11.11 -11.05 -1.57
C ASN A 79 -9.57 -10.99 -1.65
N TYR A 80 -8.99 -9.78 -1.65
CA TYR A 80 -7.54 -9.57 -1.66
C TYR A 80 -6.99 -9.25 -0.28
N ARG A 81 -7.85 -9.25 0.75
CA ARG A 81 -7.44 -8.97 2.13
C ARG A 81 -6.47 -10.04 2.62
N VAL A 82 -5.31 -9.58 3.06
CA VAL A 82 -4.34 -10.40 3.80
C VAL A 82 -4.62 -10.24 5.29
N THR A 83 -4.95 -11.33 5.99
CA THR A 83 -5.20 -11.29 7.44
C THR A 83 -3.93 -11.48 8.26
N GLU A 84 -2.94 -12.19 7.73
CA GLU A 84 -1.69 -12.52 8.41
C GLU A 84 -0.51 -12.31 7.47
N ILE A 85 0.56 -11.71 7.98
CA ILE A 85 1.82 -11.51 7.24
C ILE A 85 2.73 -12.71 7.47
N LYS A 86 3.10 -13.43 6.40
CA LYS A 86 3.88 -14.67 6.47
C LYS A 86 5.05 -14.71 5.50
N ASN A 87 4.84 -14.28 4.26
CA ASN A 87 5.76 -14.57 3.16
C ASN A 87 6.45 -13.32 2.60
N GLY A 88 5.79 -12.16 2.66
CA GLY A 88 6.33 -10.93 2.10
C GLY A 88 7.42 -10.32 2.98
N ARG A 89 8.27 -9.50 2.36
CA ARG A 89 9.25 -8.68 3.06
C ARG A 89 8.92 -7.22 2.85
N TYR A 90 8.75 -6.46 3.93
CA TYR A 90 8.19 -5.12 3.85
C TYR A 90 9.15 -4.05 4.33
N PHE A 91 9.07 -2.90 3.69
CA PHE A 91 9.56 -1.64 4.22
C PHE A 91 8.40 -0.64 4.27
N LEU A 92 7.96 -0.31 5.49
CA LEU A 92 6.90 0.67 5.74
C LEU A 92 7.51 2.08 5.86
N LEU A 93 6.98 3.01 5.08
CA LEU A 93 7.13 4.44 5.25
C LEU A 93 5.76 4.97 5.64
N THR A 94 5.62 5.57 6.82
CA THR A 94 4.35 6.16 7.24
C THR A 94 4.53 7.46 8.01
N GLN A 95 3.56 8.36 7.85
CA GLN A 95 3.51 9.66 8.51
C GLN A 95 2.34 9.69 9.51
N THR A 96 2.62 10.12 10.73
CA THR A 96 1.61 10.18 11.80
C THR A 96 0.52 11.25 11.55
N GLY A 97 0.81 12.21 10.67
CA GLY A 97 -0.11 13.26 10.24
C GLY A 97 -1.07 12.84 9.14
N ASP A 98 -1.03 11.58 8.67
CA ASP A 98 -2.00 11.06 7.70
C ASP A 98 -3.44 11.21 8.24
N GLU A 99 -4.18 12.11 7.61
CA GLU A 99 -5.53 12.47 7.99
C GLU A 99 -6.58 11.50 7.44
N VAL A 100 -6.18 10.58 6.55
CA VAL A 100 -7.04 9.63 5.82
C VAL A 100 -6.93 8.23 6.40
N LEU A 101 -5.72 7.75 6.70
CA LEU A 101 -5.44 6.42 7.22
C LEU A 101 -4.84 6.50 8.63
N ASP A 102 -5.24 5.60 9.51
CA ASP A 102 -4.58 5.48 10.81
C ASP A 102 -3.25 4.73 10.65
N TYR A 103 -2.14 5.45 10.80
CA TYR A 103 -0.80 4.88 10.67
C TYR A 103 -0.56 3.69 11.63
N GLN A 104 -1.23 3.66 12.79
CA GLN A 104 -1.07 2.60 13.77
C GLN A 104 -1.54 1.25 13.21
N GLU A 105 -2.58 1.23 12.39
CA GLU A 105 -3.05 0.01 11.71
C GLU A 105 -1.90 -0.61 10.89
N ALA A 106 -1.16 0.22 10.15
CA ALA A 106 -0.04 -0.23 9.32
C ALA A 106 1.15 -0.72 10.15
N VAL A 107 1.49 0.01 11.22
CA VAL A 107 2.56 -0.34 12.15
C VAL A 107 2.29 -1.67 12.84
N GLU A 108 1.05 -1.88 13.31
CA GLU A 108 0.64 -3.12 13.98
C GLU A 108 0.69 -4.31 13.00
N LYS A 109 0.07 -4.16 11.82
CA LYS A 109 -0.01 -5.24 10.84
C LYS A 109 1.36 -5.69 10.34
N LEU A 110 2.27 -4.74 10.13
CA LEU A 110 3.60 -5.00 9.58
C LEU A 110 4.67 -5.12 10.68
N SER A 111 4.26 -5.34 11.93
CA SER A 111 5.19 -5.52 13.04
C SER A 111 6.29 -6.54 12.72
N GLY A 112 7.53 -6.22 13.13
CA GLY A 112 8.72 -7.03 12.81
C GLY A 112 9.37 -6.76 11.46
N HIS A 113 8.81 -5.88 10.62
CA HIS A 113 9.43 -5.44 9.36
C HIS A 113 10.17 -4.11 9.51
N LYS A 114 10.92 -3.70 8.47
CA LYS A 114 11.58 -2.39 8.44
C LYS A 114 10.52 -1.30 8.40
N MET A 115 10.66 -0.26 9.22
CA MET A 115 9.72 0.86 9.25
C MET A 115 10.46 2.19 9.43
N MET A 116 9.95 3.24 8.80
CA MET A 116 10.18 4.64 9.16
C MET A 116 8.83 5.27 9.46
N ILE A 117 8.71 5.82 10.67
CA ILE A 117 7.53 6.53 11.13
C ILE A 117 7.96 7.99 11.31
N GLU A 118 7.41 8.89 10.49
CA GLU A 118 7.71 10.32 10.56
C GLU A 118 6.60 11.06 11.33
N GLU A 119 7.00 11.97 12.22
CA GLU A 119 6.08 12.81 12.97
C GLU A 119 5.49 13.91 12.07
N GLY A 120 4.17 14.09 12.09
CA GLY A 120 3.48 15.01 11.17
C GLY A 120 3.36 14.46 9.76
N GLY A 121 3.42 15.35 8.76
CA GLY A 121 3.20 15.02 7.35
C GLY A 121 1.74 15.02 6.94
N ASP A 122 1.41 14.27 5.88
CA ASP A 122 0.04 14.13 5.36
C ASP A 122 -0.16 12.78 4.64
N HIS A 123 -1.38 12.53 4.15
CA HIS A 123 -1.69 11.30 3.41
C HIS A 123 -0.82 11.10 2.15
N ALA A 124 -0.46 12.17 1.45
CA ALA A 124 0.33 12.11 0.21
C ALA A 124 1.80 11.74 0.45
N PHE A 125 2.22 11.69 1.72
CA PHE A 125 3.59 11.46 2.16
C PHE A 125 4.54 12.57 1.66
N VAL A 126 4.65 13.65 2.44
CA VAL A 126 5.55 14.76 2.12
C VAL A 126 7.01 14.36 2.31
N ASN A 127 7.91 14.97 1.53
CA ASN A 127 9.36 14.79 1.62
C ASN A 127 9.85 13.34 1.44
N ILE A 128 9.17 12.54 0.60
CA ILE A 128 9.56 11.15 0.31
C ILE A 128 11.01 11.01 -0.20
N GLU A 129 11.55 12.05 -0.85
CA GLU A 129 12.92 12.10 -1.34
C GLU A 129 13.96 11.87 -0.23
N ASN A 130 13.63 12.21 1.01
CA ASN A 130 14.50 11.99 2.17
C ASN A 130 14.73 10.49 2.46
N TYR A 131 13.90 9.61 1.90
CA TYR A 131 13.93 8.17 2.14
C TYR A 131 14.44 7.38 0.92
N PHE A 132 14.85 8.04 -0.16
CA PHE A 132 15.26 7.36 -1.39
C PHE A 132 16.46 6.45 -1.21
N ASP A 133 17.40 6.79 -0.33
CA ASP A 133 18.58 5.98 -0.09
C ASP A 133 18.24 4.74 0.75
N GLU A 134 17.34 4.85 1.73
CA GLU A 134 16.84 3.73 2.52
C GLU A 134 15.97 2.78 1.68
N VAL A 135 15.19 3.35 0.75
CA VAL A 135 14.39 2.59 -0.22
C VAL A 135 15.31 1.83 -1.16
N LYS A 136 16.32 2.47 -1.75
CA LYS A 136 17.32 1.79 -2.58
C LYS A 136 18.05 0.69 -1.81
N ALA A 137 18.48 0.97 -0.58
CA ALA A 137 19.16 -0.02 0.25
C ALA A 137 18.29 -1.25 0.54
N PHE A 138 16.99 -1.07 0.77
CA PHE A 138 16.04 -2.17 0.96
C PHE A 138 15.78 -2.96 -0.34
N ILE A 139 15.70 -2.26 -1.47
CA ILE A 139 15.51 -2.90 -2.78
C ILE A 139 16.71 -3.82 -3.09
N LEU A 140 17.93 -3.35 -2.82
CA LEU A 140 19.18 -4.04 -3.15
C LEU A 140 19.65 -5.10 -2.13
N SER A 141 19.02 -5.20 -0.96
CA SER A 141 19.40 -6.16 0.10
C SER A 141 18.87 -7.56 -0.14
#